data_AF-A0A4R5KD19-F1
#
_entry.id   AF-A0A4R5KD19-F1
#
_cell.length_a   1.000
_cell.length_b   1.000
_cell.length_c   1.000
_cell.angle_alpha   90.00
_cell.angle_beta   90.00
_cell.angle_gamma   90.00
#
_symmetry.space_group_name_H-M   'P 1'
#
loop_
_entity.id
_entity.type
_entity.pdbx_description
1 polymer ?
#
loop_
_entity_poly.entity_id
_entity_poly.type
_entity_poly.pdbx_seq_one_letter_code
_entity_poly.pdbx_strand_id
1 'polypeptide(L)'
;MASDKPIVHLSLSALEAEVSKPEPFVLALSGGKRITFPDLFDMPADEATEFFEDLERTKQTDFSFLEKWLPKKDFEAYKAEKISLRVHAALIQRVLDYYEQTVGKPGEGRASAS
;
A
#
# COMPACT_ATOMS: atom_id res chain seq x y z
N MET A 1 -47.77 -18.55 9.37
CA MET A 1 -46.63 -18.44 8.44
C MET A 1 -45.44 -17.97 9.26
N ALA A 2 -44.51 -18.88 9.59
CA ALA A 2 -43.29 -18.49 10.28
C ALA A 2 -42.38 -17.82 9.24
N SER A 3 -42.14 -16.53 9.41
CA SER A 3 -41.20 -15.78 8.59
C SER A 3 -39.81 -16.17 9.06
N ASP A 4 -39.22 -17.17 8.41
CA ASP A 4 -37.86 -17.62 8.65
C ASP A 4 -36.91 -16.52 8.17
N LYS A 5 -36.55 -15.62 9.08
CA LYS A 5 -35.59 -14.55 8.80
C LYS A 5 -34.19 -15.14 8.97
N PRO A 6 -33.31 -15.04 7.96
CA PRO A 6 -31.96 -15.56 8.08
C PRO A 6 -31.25 -14.92 9.27
N ILE A 7 -30.57 -15.76 10.06
CA ILE A 7 -29.70 -15.29 11.15
C ILE A 7 -28.46 -14.69 10.49
N VAL A 8 -28.35 -13.36 10.53
CA VAL A 8 -27.18 -12.64 10.02
C VAL A 8 -26.13 -12.56 11.13
N HIS A 9 -25.05 -13.32 10.99
CA HIS A 9 -23.97 -13.38 11.98
C HIS A 9 -22.98 -12.21 11.86
N LEU A 10 -22.81 -11.65 10.67
CA LEU A 10 -21.91 -10.55 10.37
C LEU A 10 -22.44 -9.81 9.14
N SER A 11 -22.30 -8.49 9.12
CA SER A 11 -22.59 -7.66 7.94
C SER A 11 -21.30 -7.03 7.45
N LEU A 12 -21.21 -6.77 6.14
CA LEU A 12 -20.05 -6.10 5.55
C LEU A 12 -19.82 -4.72 6.20
N SER A 13 -20.88 -3.95 6.41
CA SER A 13 -20.77 -2.63 7.06
C SER A 13 -20.29 -2.69 8.50
N ALA A 14 -20.61 -3.76 9.25
CA ALA A 14 -20.05 -3.96 10.58
C ALA A 14 -18.55 -4.29 10.51
N LEU A 15 -18.15 -5.12 9.55
CA LEU A 15 -16.74 -5.45 9.34
C LEU A 15 -15.92 -4.23 8.88
N GLU A 16 -16.44 -3.42 7.95
CA GLU A 16 -15.82 -2.18 7.48
C GLU A 16 -15.61 -1.16 8.60
N ALA A 17 -16.51 -1.12 9.60
CA ALA A 17 -16.40 -0.24 10.75
C ALA A 17 -15.35 -0.71 11.78
N GLU A 18 -15.02 -2.00 11.79
CA GLU A 18 -14.04 -2.60 12.70
C GLU A 18 -12.61 -2.56 12.14
N VAL A 19 -12.45 -2.47 10.81
CA VAL A 19 -11.15 -2.48 10.15
C VAL A 19 -10.46 -1.12 10.25
N SER A 20 -9.25 -1.10 10.81
CA SER A 20 -8.41 0.10 10.83
C SER A 20 -7.90 0.42 9.42
N LYS A 21 -8.02 1.69 9.03
CA LYS A 21 -7.47 2.23 7.78
C LYS A 21 -6.14 2.94 8.05
N PRO A 22 -4.99 2.26 7.95
CA PRO A 22 -3.71 2.94 8.06
C PRO A 22 -3.52 3.92 6.90
N GLU A 23 -2.79 5.00 7.14
CA GLU A 23 -2.54 6.00 6.09
C GLU A 23 -1.64 5.42 4.98
N PRO A 24 -1.71 5.94 3.75
CA PRO A 24 -0.79 5.54 2.68
C PRO A 24 0.64 5.98 2.98
N PHE A 25 1.62 5.32 2.35
CA PHE A 25 3.02 5.73 2.47
C PHE A 25 3.25 7.09 1.78
N VAL A 26 3.86 8.04 2.49
CA VAL A 26 4.18 9.37 1.97
C VAL A 26 5.68 9.61 2.02
N LEU A 27 6.27 9.98 0.89
CA LEU A 27 7.66 10.41 0.82
C LEU A 27 7.73 11.92 0.61
N ALA A 28 8.44 12.62 1.50
CA ALA A 28 8.80 14.01 1.30
C ALA A 28 9.99 14.12 0.32
N LEU A 29 9.84 14.92 -0.73
CA LEU A 29 10.90 15.27 -1.67
C LEU A 29 11.58 16.58 -1.27
N SER A 30 12.68 16.94 -1.94
CA SER A 30 13.31 18.24 -1.72
C SER A 30 12.37 19.39 -2.12
N GLY A 31 12.54 20.55 -1.48
CA GLY A 31 11.70 21.72 -1.76
C GLY A 31 10.26 21.63 -1.22
N GLY A 32 10.00 20.74 -0.26
CA GLY A 32 8.71 20.67 0.46
C GLY A 32 7.58 19.98 -0.31
N LYS A 33 7.89 19.37 -1.46
CA LYS A 33 6.95 18.51 -2.19
C LYS A 33 6.82 17.15 -1.50
N ARG A 34 5.72 16.46 -1.75
CA ARG A 34 5.47 15.12 -1.22
C ARG A 34 4.89 14.27 -2.35
N ILE A 35 5.24 12.99 -2.36
CA ILE A 35 4.59 11.98 -3.18
C ILE A 35 3.84 11.04 -2.25
N THR A 36 2.63 10.67 -2.65
CA THR A 36 1.78 9.76 -1.89
C THR A 36 1.59 8.49 -2.71
N PHE A 37 1.94 7.35 -2.12
CA PHE A 37 1.68 6.05 -2.72
C PHE A 37 0.19 5.69 -2.62
N PRO A 38 -0.29 4.74 -3.43
CA PRO A 38 -1.68 4.28 -3.35
C PRO A 38 -2.08 3.84 -1.93
N ASP A 39 -3.32 4.12 -1.57
CA ASP A 39 -3.92 3.58 -0.35
C ASP A 39 -4.46 2.19 -0.64
N LEU A 40 -3.71 1.16 -0.27
CA LEU A 40 -4.09 -0.24 -0.51
C LEU A 40 -5.32 -0.67 0.30
N PHE A 41 -5.68 0.06 1.36
CA PHE A 41 -6.79 -0.29 2.25
C PHE A 41 -8.10 0.36 1.81
N ASP A 42 -8.04 1.37 0.95
CA ASP A 42 -9.22 1.98 0.29
C ASP A 42 -9.36 1.51 -1.18
N MET A 43 -8.41 0.71 -1.66
CA MET A 43 -8.38 0.13 -3.00
C MET A 43 -9.11 -1.23 -3.03
N PRO A 44 -9.70 -1.64 -4.17
CA PRO A 44 -10.21 -2.99 -4.37
C PRO A 44 -9.14 -4.06 -4.09
N ALA A 45 -9.52 -5.18 -3.48
CA ALA A 45 -8.58 -6.21 -3.03
C ALA A 45 -7.76 -6.86 -4.18
N ASP A 46 -8.35 -6.95 -5.37
CA ASP A 46 -7.70 -7.40 -6.59
C ASP A 46 -6.65 -6.41 -7.08
N GLU A 47 -6.96 -5.12 -7.10
CA GLU A 47 -5.99 -4.06 -7.43
C GLU A 47 -4.85 -3.98 -6.39
N ALA A 48 -5.17 -4.14 -5.11
CA ALA A 48 -4.16 -4.17 -4.05
C ALA A 48 -3.21 -5.39 -4.21
N THR A 49 -3.74 -6.54 -4.64
CA THR A 49 -2.92 -7.73 -4.95
C THR A 49 -2.00 -7.45 -6.14
N GLU A 50 -2.52 -6.84 -7.21
CA GLU A 50 -1.71 -6.46 -8.37
C GLU A 50 -0.57 -5.49 -7.99
N PHE A 51 -0.84 -4.55 -7.07
CA PHE A 51 0.19 -3.65 -6.54
C PHE A 51 1.33 -4.42 -5.88
N PHE A 52 1.03 -5.41 -5.03
CA PHE A 52 2.04 -6.22 -4.38
C PHE A 52 2.83 -7.05 -5.38
N GLU A 53 2.16 -7.70 -6.33
CA GLU A 53 2.82 -8.48 -7.39
C GLU A 53 3.78 -7.62 -8.22
N ASP A 54 3.36 -6.41 -8.59
CA ASP A 54 4.22 -5.48 -9.30
C ASP A 54 5.38 -4.99 -8.44
N LEU A 55 5.15 -4.69 -7.16
CA LEU A 55 6.19 -4.25 -6.23
C LEU A 55 7.25 -5.35 -6.02
N GLU A 56 6.84 -6.61 -5.87
CA GLU A 56 7.75 -7.76 -5.75
C GLU A 56 8.51 -8.05 -7.04
N ARG A 57 7.85 -7.90 -8.19
CA ARG A 57 8.49 -8.07 -9.51
C ARG A 57 9.41 -6.92 -9.88
N THR A 58 9.25 -5.77 -9.23
CA THR A 58 10.06 -4.59 -9.47
C THR A 58 11.50 -4.87 -9.06
N LYS A 59 12.36 -4.96 -10.06
CA LYS A 59 13.80 -4.89 -9.82
C LYS A 59 14.04 -3.49 -9.25
N GLN A 60 14.66 -3.38 -8.08
CA GLN A 60 14.94 -2.13 -7.32
C GLN A 60 15.64 -0.99 -8.12
N THR A 61 15.94 -1.23 -9.40
CA THR A 61 16.54 -0.33 -10.37
C THR A 61 15.54 0.25 -11.38
N ASP A 62 14.31 -0.25 -11.41
CA ASP A 62 13.28 0.06 -12.40
C ASP A 62 12.27 1.09 -11.88
N PHE A 63 11.95 2.07 -12.73
CA PHE A 63 10.99 3.13 -12.44
C PHE A 63 9.57 2.80 -12.89
N SER A 64 9.39 1.72 -13.65
CA SER A 64 8.10 1.32 -14.24
C SER A 64 6.99 1.15 -13.20
N PHE A 65 7.36 0.67 -12.00
CA PHE A 65 6.43 0.57 -10.87
C PHE A 65 5.90 1.93 -10.42
N LEU A 66 6.80 2.88 -10.20
CA LEU A 66 6.44 4.24 -9.78
C LEU A 66 5.66 4.96 -10.88
N GLU A 67 5.94 4.67 -12.15
CA GLU A 67 5.20 5.23 -13.29
C GLU A 67 3.76 4.72 -13.34
N LYS A 68 3.53 3.44 -13.02
CA LYS A 68 2.19 2.83 -13.02
C LYS A 68 1.36 3.27 -11.81
N TRP A 69 1.96 3.26 -10.63
CA TRP A 69 1.23 3.36 -9.37
C TRP A 69 1.23 4.75 -8.73
N LEU A 70 2.11 5.67 -9.15
CA LEU A 70 2.03 7.05 -8.70
C LEU A 70 1.21 7.91 -9.69
N PRO A 71 0.52 8.94 -9.19
CA PRO A 71 0.00 9.99 -10.06
C PRO A 71 1.13 10.55 -10.94
N LYS A 72 0.85 10.80 -12.23
CA LYS A 72 1.85 11.28 -13.19
C LYS A 72 2.67 12.48 -12.67
N LYS A 73 2.01 13.42 -11.99
CA LYS A 73 2.64 14.59 -11.38
C LYS A 73 3.68 14.22 -10.32
N ASP A 74 3.37 13.23 -9.49
CA ASP A 74 4.21 12.77 -8.39
C ASP A 74 5.40 11.96 -8.94
N PHE A 75 5.16 11.13 -9.96
CA PHE A 75 6.21 10.44 -10.69
C PHE A 75 7.21 11.41 -11.36
N GLU A 76 6.71 12.44 -12.04
CA GLU A 76 7.56 13.47 -12.65
C GLU A 76 8.33 14.27 -11.60
N ALA A 77 7.70 14.60 -10.46
CA ALA A 77 8.38 15.24 -9.34
C ALA A 77 9.50 14.37 -8.77
N TYR A 78 9.24 13.07 -8.59
CA TYR A 78 10.22 12.11 -8.13
C TYR A 78 11.41 11.98 -9.09
N LYS A 79 11.16 11.93 -10.41
CA LYS A 79 12.24 11.90 -11.41
C LYS A 79 13.07 13.18 -11.44
N ALA A 80 12.45 14.33 -11.18
CA ALA A 80 13.13 15.62 -11.17
C ALA A 80 14.18 15.73 -10.04
N GLU A 81 14.01 14.98 -8.95
CA GLU A 81 14.98 14.90 -7.84
C GLU A 81 16.32 14.27 -8.26
N LYS A 82 16.35 13.52 -9.37
CA LYS A 82 17.55 12.83 -9.89
C LYS A 82 18.30 12.06 -8.81
N ILE A 83 17.57 11.36 -7.95
CA ILE A 83 18.17 10.62 -6.84
C ILE A 83 19.06 9.48 -7.36
N SER A 84 20.05 9.10 -6.56
CA SER A 84 20.93 7.99 -6.91
C SER A 84 20.18 6.65 -6.87
N LEU A 85 20.66 5.68 -7.65
CA LEU A 85 20.12 4.32 -7.66
C LEU A 85 20.07 3.69 -6.25
N ARG A 86 21.07 3.98 -5.41
CA ARG A 86 21.11 3.51 -4.02
C ARG A 86 19.91 4.01 -3.21
N VAL A 87 19.54 5.27 -3.38
CA VAL A 87 18.41 5.88 -2.66
C VAL A 87 17.08 5.35 -3.21
N HIS A 88 16.98 5.18 -4.53
CA HIS A 88 15.80 4.57 -5.15
C HIS A 88 15.57 3.15 -4.66
N ALA A 89 16.59 2.30 -4.66
CA ALA A 89 16.49 0.93 -4.17
C ALA A 89 16.05 0.87 -2.69
N ALA A 90 16.61 1.75 -1.86
CA ALA A 90 16.23 1.86 -0.46
C ALA A 90 14.77 2.32 -0.28
N LEU A 91 14.27 3.21 -1.15
CA LEU A 91 12.87 3.63 -1.15
C LEU A 91 11.94 2.46 -1.47
N ILE A 92 12.21 1.73 -2.56
CA ILE A 92 11.36 0.61 -2.98
C ILE A 92 11.27 -0.45 -1.87
N GLN A 93 12.40 -0.78 -1.24
CA GLN A 93 12.40 -1.70 -0.10
C GLN A 93 11.55 -1.17 1.06
N ARG A 94 11.65 0.13 1.37
CA ARG A 94 10.91 0.71 2.49
C ARG A 94 9.41 0.82 2.25
N VAL A 95 9.00 0.99 0.99
CA VAL A 95 7.60 0.94 0.57
C VAL A 95 7.05 -0.48 0.74
N LEU A 96 7.81 -1.49 0.29
CA LEU A 96 7.45 -2.90 0.50
C LEU A 96 7.29 -3.22 1.98
N ASP A 97 8.30 -2.91 2.80
CA ASP A 97 8.28 -3.16 4.24
C ASP A 97 7.08 -2.48 4.94
N TYR A 98 6.70 -1.27 4.49
CA TYR A 98 5.56 -0.54 5.05
C TYR A 98 4.23 -1.25 4.79
N TYR A 99 4.01 -1.65 3.54
CA TYR A 99 2.76 -2.30 3.16
C TYR A 99 2.65 -3.74 3.68
N GLU A 100 3.76 -4.49 3.75
CA GLU A 100 3.79 -5.80 4.40
C GLU A 100 3.47 -5.72 5.90
N GLN A 101 4.00 -4.72 6.61
CA GLN A 101 3.74 -4.54 8.04
C GLN A 101 2.31 -4.09 8.34
N THR A 102 1.73 -3.27 7.47
CA THR A 102 0.38 -2.73 7.65
C THR A 102 -0.70 -3.75 7.28
N VAL A 103 -0.54 -4.52 6.20
CA VAL A 103 -1.46 -5.61 5.82
C VAL A 103 -1.31 -6.81 6.77
N GLY A 104 -0.15 -6.92 7.41
CA GLY A 104 0.24 -8.08 8.20
C GLY A 104 0.85 -9.13 7.27
N LYS A 105 2.01 -9.67 7.64
CA LYS A 105 2.58 -10.80 6.92
C LYS A 105 1.57 -11.94 6.88
N PRO A 106 1.21 -12.48 5.70
CA PRO A 106 0.41 -13.69 5.61
C PRO A 106 1.17 -14.84 6.31
N GLY A 107 0.84 -15.11 7.57
CA GLY A 107 1.40 -16.21 8.35
C GLY A 107 2.28 -15.86 9.55
N GLU A 108 2.69 -14.60 9.77
CA GLU A 108 3.30 -14.20 11.04
C GLU A 108 2.26 -13.43 11.87
N GLY A 109 1.51 -14.19 12.69
CA GLY A 109 0.78 -13.59 13.81
C GLY A 109 1.73 -12.69 14.58
N ARG A 110 1.23 -11.52 15.00
CA ARG A 110 1.92 -10.52 15.84
C ARG A 110 2.69 -11.22 16.98
N ALA A 111 3.94 -11.59 16.72
CA ALA A 111 4.87 -12.02 17.74
C ALA A 111 5.61 -10.75 18.17
N SER A 112 5.40 -10.36 19.42
CA SER A 112 6.05 -9.24 20.11
C SER A 112 5.41 -7.86 19.90
N ALA A 113 4.26 -7.66 20.53
CA ALA A 113 4.17 -6.53 21.44
C ALA A 113 4.37 -7.11 22.85
N SER A 114 5.36 -6.54 23.56
CA SER A 114 5.87 -6.92 24.88
C SER A 114 4.81 -7.14 25.96
#